data_AF-A0A849CBI6-F1
#
_entry.id   AF-A0A849CBI6-F1
#
_cell.length_a   1.000
_cell.length_b   1.000
_cell.length_c   1.000
_cell.angle_alpha   90.00
_cell.angle_beta   90.00
_cell.angle_gamma   90.00
#
_symmetry.space_group_name_H-M   'P 1'
#
loop_
_entity.id
_entity.type
_entity.pdbx_description
1 polymer ?
#
loop_
_entity_poly.entity_id
_entity_poly.type
_entity_poly.pdbx_seq_one_letter_code
_entity_poly.pdbx_strand_id
1 'polypeptide(L)'
;MSIKSDRFEFRLAEERRSQIQAAAGVVGETEAEFVRNAAIQRADRILALSSRTFMPAEQFDAMIASLDIPDEAPALAAAAAKPRRFTRK
;
A
#
# COMPACT_ATOMS: atom_id res chain seq x y z
N MET A 1 -30.30 10.78 -5.45
CA MET A 1 -28.89 11.18 -5.26
C MET A 1 -28.15 10.87 -6.55
N SER A 2 -27.59 11.88 -7.23
CA SER A 2 -26.77 11.65 -8.43
C SER A 2 -25.37 11.23 -7.96
N ILE A 3 -25.02 9.95 -8.16
CA ILE A 3 -23.65 9.49 -8.00
C ILE A 3 -22.88 10.12 -9.16
N LYS A 4 -22.23 11.26 -8.92
CA LYS A 4 -21.33 11.85 -9.90
C LYS A 4 -20.15 10.89 -10.07
N SER A 5 -20.10 10.21 -11.21
CA SER A 5 -18.95 9.40 -11.60
C SER A 5 -17.92 10.30 -12.28
N ASP A 6 -16.70 10.36 -11.74
CA ASP A 6 -15.59 11.02 -12.43
C ASP A 6 -15.17 10.18 -13.65
N ARG A 7 -14.95 10.86 -14.79
CA ARG A 7 -14.58 10.24 -16.07
C ARG A 7 -13.06 10.29 -16.24
N PHE A 8 -12.47 9.13 -16.54
CA PHE A 8 -11.04 8.98 -16.78
C PHE A 8 -10.80 8.71 -18.27
N GLU A 9 -10.08 9.62 -18.95
CA GLU A 9 -9.76 9.51 -20.38
C GLU A 9 -8.26 9.63 -20.60
N PHE A 10 -7.72 8.84 -21.52
CA PHE A 10 -6.33 8.91 -21.91
C PHE A 10 -6.16 8.47 -23.36
N ARG A 11 -5.12 9.00 -24.02
CA ARG A 11 -4.77 8.65 -25.39
C ARG A 11 -3.84 7.45 -25.38
N LEU A 12 -4.07 6.52 -26.30
CA LEU A 12 -3.26 5.33 -26.52
C LEU A 12 -2.84 5.29 -27.99
N ALA A 13 -1.62 4.80 -28.23
CA ALA A 13 -1.23 4.36 -29.56
C ALA A 13 -2.09 3.16 -30.00
N GLU A 14 -2.31 3.02 -31.30
CA GLU A 14 -3.18 1.98 -31.85
C GLU A 14 -2.72 0.58 -31.46
N GLU A 15 -1.41 0.32 -31.50
CA GLU A 15 -0.84 -0.98 -31.17
C GLU A 15 -1.11 -1.36 -29.69
N ARG A 16 -1.07 -0.36 -28.80
CA ARG A 16 -1.37 -0.56 -27.37
C ARG A 16 -2.84 -0.83 -27.14
N ARG A 17 -3.72 -0.20 -27.92
CA ARG A 17 -5.16 -0.46 -27.85
C ARG A 17 -5.48 -1.88 -28.32
N SER A 18 -4.90 -2.33 -29.44
CA SER A 18 -5.07 -3.69 -29.94
C SER A 18 -4.59 -4.74 -28.92
N GLN A 19 -3.46 -4.48 -28.25
CA GLN A 19 -2.96 -5.35 -27.19
C GLN A 19 -3.95 -5.45 -26.01
N ILE A 20 -4.53 -4.32 -25.58
CA ILE A 20 -5.53 -4.29 -24.51
C ILE A 20 -6.80 -5.04 -24.93
N GLN A 21 -7.28 -4.82 -26.15
CA GLN A 21 -8.47 -5.48 -26.68
C GLN A 21 -8.30 -7.00 -26.71
N ALA A 22 -7.14 -7.50 -27.17
CA ALA A 22 -6.85 -8.92 -27.17
C ALA A 22 -6.82 -9.50 -25.75
N ALA A 23 -6.18 -8.81 -24.81
CA ALA A 23 -6.11 -9.25 -23.41
C ALA A 23 -7.49 -9.27 -22.75
N ALA A 24 -8.30 -8.23 -22.95
CA ALA A 24 -9.67 -8.15 -22.45
C ALA A 24 -10.55 -9.30 -23.00
N GLY A 25 -10.39 -9.62 -24.29
CA GLY A 25 -11.06 -10.78 -24.91
C GLY A 25 -10.69 -12.12 -24.28
N VAL A 26 -9.41 -12.31 -23.89
CA VAL A 26 -8.95 -13.54 -23.22
C VAL A 26 -9.58 -13.72 -21.84
N VAL A 27 -9.79 -12.63 -21.09
CA VAL A 27 -10.39 -12.68 -19.75
C VAL A 27 -11.92 -12.54 -19.76
N GLY A 28 -12.52 -12.29 -20.93
CA GLY A 28 -13.97 -12.14 -21.07
C GLY A 28 -14.51 -10.81 -20.54
N GLU A 29 -13.69 -9.76 -20.53
CA GLU A 29 -14.04 -8.42 -20.05
C GLU A 29 -14.15 -7.44 -21.22
N THR A 30 -14.89 -6.34 -21.04
CA THR A 30 -14.80 -5.19 -21.97
C THR A 30 -13.44 -4.48 -21.81
N GLU A 31 -12.98 -3.77 -22.85
CA GLU A 31 -11.74 -2.96 -22.77
C GLU A 31 -11.74 -2.01 -21.56
N ALA A 32 -12.89 -1.39 -21.27
CA ALA A 32 -13.02 -0.44 -20.17
C ALA A 32 -12.95 -1.12 -18.79
N GLU A 33 -13.56 -2.29 -18.62
CA GLU A 33 -13.47 -3.09 -17.40
C GLU A 33 -12.04 -3.56 -17.17
N PHE A 34 -11.40 -4.09 -18.20
CA PHE A 34 -10.01 -4.57 -18.13
C PHE A 34 -9.05 -3.47 -17.69
N VAL A 35 -9.12 -2.30 -18.31
CA VAL A 35 -8.29 -1.14 -17.96
C VAL A 35 -8.56 -0.69 -16.52
N ARG A 36 -9.84 -0.58 -16.13
CA ARG A 36 -10.23 -0.19 -14.77
C ARG A 36 -9.67 -1.15 -13.74
N ASN A 37 -9.88 -2.46 -13.94
CA ASN A 37 -9.44 -3.51 -13.04
C ASN A 37 -7.91 -3.55 -12.94
N ALA A 38 -7.21 -3.44 -14.06
CA ALA A 38 -5.75 -3.38 -14.09
C ALA A 38 -5.21 -2.16 -13.32
N ALA A 39 -5.82 -0.99 -13.50
CA ALA A 39 -5.42 0.23 -12.80
C ALA A 39 -5.64 0.11 -11.28
N ILE A 40 -6.80 -0.38 -10.84
CA ILE A 40 -7.11 -0.60 -9.42
C ILE A 40 -6.15 -1.63 -8.83
N GLN A 41 -5.96 -2.78 -9.48
CA GLN A 41 -5.06 -3.82 -9.00
C GLN A 41 -3.61 -3.31 -8.87
N ARG A 42 -3.16 -2.45 -9.80
CA ARG A 42 -1.84 -1.84 -9.70
C ARG A 42 -1.76 -0.85 -8.53
N ALA A 43 -2.79 -0.04 -8.34
CA ALA A 43 -2.88 0.89 -7.21
C ALA A 43 -2.86 0.13 -5.88
N ASP A 44 -3.67 -0.92 -5.74
CA ASP A 44 -3.71 -1.77 -4.55
C ASP A 44 -2.35 -2.40 -4.26
N ARG A 45 -1.63 -2.89 -5.27
CA ARG A 45 -0.26 -3.40 -5.08
C ARG A 45 0.69 -2.32 -4.56
N ILE A 46 0.64 -1.11 -5.10
CA ILE A 46 1.52 -0.01 -4.66
C ILE A 46 1.17 0.42 -3.22
N LEU A 47 -0.12 0.57 -2.93
CA LEU A 47 -0.59 1.01 -1.63
C LEU A 47 -0.37 -0.08 -0.56
N ALA A 48 -0.57 -1.35 -0.89
CA ALA A 48 -0.27 -2.47 0.00
C ALA A 48 1.23 -2.61 0.29
N LEU A 49 2.11 -2.24 -0.65
CA LEU A 49 3.55 -2.15 -0.40
C LEU A 49 3.88 -0.95 0.50
N SER A 50 3.13 0.14 0.41
CA SER A 50 3.33 1.31 1.30
C SER A 50 2.87 1.04 2.75
N SER A 51 1.93 0.12 2.95
CA SER A 51 1.44 -0.27 4.29
C SER A 51 2.18 -1.47 4.88
N ARG A 52 3.12 -2.08 4.15
CA ARG A 52 3.92 -3.23 4.60
C ARG A 52 5.39 -2.89 4.61
N THR A 53 5.98 -2.92 5.79
CA THR A 53 7.44 -2.89 5.93
C THR A 53 7.96 -4.30 5.67
N PHE A 54 8.84 -4.46 4.68
CA PHE A 54 9.57 -5.72 4.52
C PHE A 54 10.63 -5.81 5.62
N MET A 55 10.48 -6.81 6.47
CA MET A 55 11.37 -7.10 7.59
C MET A 55 12.09 -8.42 7.27
N PRO A 56 13.43 -8.48 7.32
CA PRO A 56 14.16 -9.74 7.24
C PRO A 56 13.66 -10.75 8.28
N ALA A 57 13.67 -12.05 7.95
CA ALA A 57 13.15 -13.08 8.84
C ALA A 57 13.82 -13.05 10.22
N GLU A 58 15.14 -12.92 10.27
CA GLU A 58 15.90 -12.80 11.53
C GLU A 58 15.45 -11.61 12.38
N GLN A 59 15.13 -10.47 11.74
CA GLN A 59 14.63 -9.29 12.43
C GLN A 59 13.20 -9.49 12.94
N PHE A 60 12.37 -10.21 12.18
CA PHE A 60 11.01 -10.56 12.59
C PHE A 60 11.01 -11.50 13.79
N ASP A 61 11.86 -12.52 13.78
CA ASP A 61 11.98 -13.49 14.87
C ASP A 61 12.46 -12.80 16.16
N ALA A 62 13.45 -11.91 16.05
CA ALA A 62 13.89 -11.09 17.18
C ALA A 62 12.77 -10.18 17.71
N MET A 63 12.02 -9.53 16.82
CA MET A 63 10.87 -8.70 17.21
C MET A 63 9.81 -9.53 17.95
N ILE A 64 9.43 -10.69 17.43
CA ILE A 64 8.45 -11.57 18.08
C ILE A 64 8.94 -12.02 19.45
N ALA A 65 10.20 -12.44 19.57
CA ALA A 65 10.78 -12.83 20.86
C ALA A 65 10.75 -11.68 21.89
N SER A 66 11.00 -10.44 21.45
CA SER A 66 10.98 -9.26 22.33
C SER A 66 9.59 -8.90 22.88
N LEU A 67 8.50 -9.45 22.31
CA LEU A 67 7.15 -9.25 22.83
C LEU A 67 6.90 -10.05 24.10
N ASP A 68 7.53 -11.22 24.23
CA ASP A 68 7.42 -12.07 25.42
C ASP A 68 8.38 -11.61 26.52
N ILE A 69 9.61 -11.23 26.14
CA ILE A 69 10.64 -10.75 27.06
C ILE A 69 11.16 -9.41 26.55
N PRO A 70 10.87 -8.28 27.24
CA PRO A 70 11.33 -6.98 26.80
C PRO A 70 12.84 -6.82 26.98
N ASP A 71 13.49 -6.23 25.99
CA ASP A 71 14.89 -5.85 26.09
C ASP A 71 15.09 -4.63 27.00
N GLU A 72 16.31 -4.49 27.52
CA GLU A 72 16.71 -3.27 28.22
C GLU A 72 16.78 -2.08 27.26
N ALA A 73 16.07 -1.00 27.58
CA ALA A 73 16.05 0.23 26.80
C ALA A 73 16.56 1.44 27.63
N PRO A 74 17.84 1.47 28.03
CA PRO A 74 18.37 2.52 28.93
C PRO A 74 18.27 3.93 28.34
N ALA A 75 18.44 4.07 27.02
CA ALA A 75 18.27 5.36 26.33
C ALA A 75 16.81 5.84 26.38
N LEU A 76 15.84 4.93 26.26
CA LEU A 76 14.42 5.24 26.38
C LEU A 76 14.07 5.65 27.81
N ALA A 77 14.58 4.94 28.81
CA ALA A 77 14.41 5.29 30.22
C ALA A 77 14.95 6.70 30.53
N ALA A 78 16.16 7.00 30.07
CA ALA A 78 16.76 8.33 30.21
C ALA A 78 15.96 9.43 29.49
N ALA A 79 15.36 9.13 28.34
CA ALA A 79 14.51 10.07 27.62
C ALA A 79 13.17 10.30 28.32
N ALA A 80 12.54 9.24 28.86
CA ALA A 80 11.28 9.31 29.58
C ALA A 80 11.40 10.09 30.91
N ALA A 81 12.58 10.07 31.54
CA ALA A 81 12.85 10.84 32.76
C ALA A 81 12.99 12.36 32.52
N LYS A 82 13.10 12.81 31.26
CA LYS A 82 13.23 14.24 30.95
C LYS A 82 11.90 14.97 31.24
N PRO A 83 11.96 16.21 31.76
CA PRO A 83 10.75 16.99 32.02
C PRO A 83 9.96 17.21 30.73
N ARG A 84 8.63 17.04 30.81
CA ARG A 84 7.74 17.26 29.68
C ARG A 84 7.80 18.72 29.28
N ARG A 85 8.20 19.01 28.03
CA ARG A 85 8.19 20.37 27.47
C ARG A 85 6.80 20.98 27.37
N PHE A 86 5.76 20.15 27.32
CA PHE A 86 4.36 20.56 27.26
C PHE A 86 3.55 19.83 28.33
N THR A 87 2.90 20.58 29.20
CA THR A 87 1.93 20.10 30.19
C THR A 87 0.53 20.54 29.77
N ARG A 88 -0.43 19.60 29.80
CA ARG A 88 -1.84 19.91 29.55
C ARG A 88 -2.40 20.53 30.83
N LYS A 89 -2.91 21.77 30.74
CA LYS A 89 -3.67 22.43 31.82
C LYS A 89 -5.05 21.80 31.96
#